data_AF-A0A0L8HIZ4-F1
#
_entry.id   AF-A0A0L8HIZ4-F1
#
_cell.length_a   1.000
_cell.length_b   1.000
_cell.length_c   1.000
_cell.angle_alpha   90.00
_cell.angle_beta   90.00
_cell.angle_gamma   90.00
#
_symmetry.space_group_name_H-M   'P 1'
#
loop_
_entity.id
_entity.type
_entity.pdbx_description
1 polymer ?
#
loop_
_entity_poly.entity_id
_entity_poly.type
_entity_poly.pdbx_seq_one_letter_code
_entity_poly.pdbx_strand_id
1 'polypeptide(L)'
;FSGSENLNISTKINCANRHVSLYNPSTLPHYFHYTHNQRIGNFILVTDAGWMVAQSSKTEGKKINYDLDNSRQAFFLASGPSFVNSTLTEPFDNIELYNMMADLLKIEPAPNNGTEGSLNAILLKNASFLQETPKQANYALCQWSNVTKTNICPQLLSNESQMYADTFNKHLPFGLPYLEEHSGKNCLQFSKSFVFAFDSELQMLKWVSSTMKKVRSTTKPPHPLFQSDISSTNCFKYNSNTSNITTGYLLPYVDDEHYMKTAVPMFEGFKNGIWKEIHNLINEYRIKYSLINAVAGPIFKNTTIGGDVDDASVATTRQISEGKKSTFSVPSHFYLILGKCQSDGDFQDCRNHTEIMSVILPHTQETANCKRPRKYIEEYRSRIRDVEILTGTEFLTNLSKSDSVRLRTFLPSKLWEGKRASSWMNQPFCEKIDTSQCKNMSNGPTLIFISLDGFRVSYLNKHVTPVISRLRECGVHSPYMKPVFPSKTFPNHFSMATGLYPETHGIIANRMYDIKHNESFKTSNAESKWWNAEPVR
;
A
#
# COMPACT_ATOMS: atom_id res chain seq x y z
N PHE A 1 -31.28 -12.14 -9.99
CA PHE A 1 -31.85 -12.08 -8.63
C PHE A 1 -32.40 -10.69 -8.39
N SER A 2 -33.62 -10.60 -7.86
CA SER A 2 -34.27 -9.32 -7.53
C SER A 2 -33.60 -8.66 -6.32
N GLY A 3 -33.77 -7.34 -6.16
CA GLY A 3 -33.17 -6.60 -5.04
C GLY A 3 -33.60 -7.10 -3.65
N SER A 4 -34.81 -7.66 -3.53
CA SER A 4 -35.34 -8.21 -2.27
C SER A 4 -34.74 -9.56 -1.89
N GLU A 5 -34.43 -10.43 -2.86
CA GLU A 5 -33.77 -11.72 -2.61
C GLU A 5 -32.31 -11.54 -2.16
N ASN A 6 -31.59 -10.61 -2.78
CA ASN A 6 -30.20 -10.29 -2.39
C ASN A 6 -30.14 -9.79 -0.94
N LEU A 7 -31.09 -8.93 -0.53
CA LEU A 7 -31.15 -8.44 0.84
C LEU A 7 -31.35 -9.59 1.85
N ASN A 8 -32.24 -10.53 1.54
CA ASN A 8 -32.54 -11.69 2.40
C ASN A 8 -31.36 -12.69 2.54
N ILE A 9 -30.56 -12.87 1.49
CA ILE A 9 -29.34 -13.70 1.56
C ILE A 9 -28.29 -13.02 2.44
N SER A 10 -28.09 -11.72 2.23
CA SER A 10 -27.08 -10.96 2.98
C SER A 10 -27.33 -10.95 4.48
N THR A 11 -28.59 -10.77 4.91
CA THR A 11 -28.97 -10.73 6.32
C THR A 11 -28.83 -12.10 7.01
N LYS A 12 -29.03 -13.20 6.28
CA LYS A 12 -28.90 -14.56 6.84
C LYS A 12 -27.46 -15.03 7.00
N ILE A 13 -26.55 -14.59 6.14
CA ILE A 13 -25.15 -15.05 6.13
C ILE A 13 -24.25 -14.10 6.92
N ASN A 14 -24.52 -12.79 6.89
CA ASN A 14 -23.70 -11.81 7.57
C ASN A 14 -23.67 -12.09 9.08
N CYS A 15 -22.47 -12.15 9.66
CA CYS A 15 -22.21 -12.48 11.07
C CYS A 15 -22.72 -13.87 11.54
N ALA A 16 -23.21 -14.75 10.66
CA ALA A 16 -23.68 -16.08 11.06
C ALA A 16 -22.54 -17.02 11.49
N ASN A 17 -21.32 -16.81 10.97
CA ASN A 17 -20.13 -17.55 11.37
C ASN A 17 -18.91 -16.61 11.41
N ARG A 18 -18.14 -16.65 12.50
CA ARG A 18 -16.96 -15.78 12.71
C ARG A 18 -15.80 -16.00 11.73
N HIS A 19 -15.79 -17.13 11.02
CA HIS A 19 -14.73 -17.52 10.08
C HIS A 19 -15.11 -17.30 8.61
N VAL A 20 -16.29 -16.71 8.35
CA VAL A 20 -16.79 -16.42 7.01
C VAL A 20 -17.14 -14.93 6.93
N SER A 21 -16.47 -14.23 6.03
CA SER A 21 -16.76 -12.84 5.69
C SER A 21 -17.57 -12.80 4.40
N LEU A 22 -18.69 -12.07 4.41
CA LEU A 22 -19.52 -11.82 3.24
C LEU A 22 -19.23 -10.42 2.71
N TYR A 23 -18.81 -10.35 1.46
CA TYR A 23 -18.63 -9.10 0.72
C TYR A 23 -19.58 -9.03 -0.46
N ASN A 24 -19.84 -7.82 -0.92
CA ASN A 24 -20.36 -7.55 -2.26
C ASN A 24 -19.27 -6.77 -3.03
N PRO A 25 -19.42 -6.54 -4.34
CA PRO A 25 -18.42 -5.82 -5.12
C PRO A 25 -18.07 -4.42 -4.60
N SER A 26 -18.96 -3.74 -3.87
CA SER A 26 -18.68 -2.40 -3.31
C SER A 26 -18.01 -2.43 -1.94
N THR A 27 -18.10 -3.54 -1.20
CA THR A 27 -17.50 -3.69 0.13
C THR A 27 -16.24 -4.57 0.16
N LEU A 28 -15.96 -5.31 -0.92
CA LEU A 28 -14.75 -6.10 -1.03
C LEU A 28 -13.51 -5.18 -0.97
N PRO A 29 -12.48 -5.50 -0.17
CA PRO A 29 -11.26 -4.73 -0.15
C PRO A 29 -10.62 -4.59 -1.54
N HIS A 30 -10.26 -3.36 -1.92
CA HIS A 30 -9.80 -3.06 -3.28
C HIS A 30 -8.57 -3.89 -3.72
N TYR A 31 -7.70 -4.29 -2.79
CA TYR A 31 -6.50 -5.08 -3.11
C TYR A 31 -6.80 -6.47 -3.69
N PHE A 32 -8.05 -6.94 -3.61
CA PHE A 32 -8.46 -8.20 -4.22
C PHE A 32 -8.57 -8.10 -5.74
N HIS A 33 -8.78 -6.90 -6.31
CA HIS A 33 -8.97 -6.70 -7.75
C HIS A 33 -9.95 -7.72 -8.35
N TYR A 34 -11.10 -7.86 -7.68
CA TYR A 34 -12.07 -8.91 -7.93
C TYR A 34 -13.51 -8.39 -7.84
N THR A 35 -13.78 -7.26 -8.48
CA THR A 35 -15.13 -6.65 -8.45
C THR A 35 -15.64 -6.28 -9.84
N HIS A 36 -14.76 -5.98 -10.79
CA HIS A 36 -15.13 -5.41 -12.10
C HIS A 36 -15.28 -6.45 -13.22
N ASN A 37 -16.12 -7.48 -13.02
CA ASN A 37 -16.44 -8.42 -14.10
C ASN A 37 -17.84 -9.02 -13.94
N GLN A 38 -18.58 -9.15 -15.05
CA GLN A 38 -19.94 -9.72 -15.04
C GLN A 38 -20.01 -11.18 -14.56
N ARG A 39 -18.88 -11.91 -14.63
CA ARG A 39 -18.78 -13.30 -14.16
C ARG A 39 -18.68 -13.37 -12.63
N ILE A 40 -18.30 -12.29 -11.97
CA ILE A 40 -18.17 -12.22 -10.51
C ILE A 40 -19.57 -12.08 -9.90
N GLY A 41 -19.88 -12.98 -8.97
CA GLY A 41 -21.17 -12.97 -8.29
C GLY A 41 -21.35 -11.74 -7.39
N ASN A 42 -22.61 -11.37 -7.15
CA ASN A 42 -22.98 -10.25 -6.27
C ASN A 42 -22.55 -10.44 -4.80
N PHE A 43 -22.24 -11.68 -4.42
CA PHE A 43 -21.80 -12.05 -3.09
C PHE A 43 -20.50 -12.85 -3.17
N ILE A 44 -19.52 -12.43 -2.39
CA ILE A 44 -18.18 -13.00 -2.33
C ILE A 44 -17.96 -13.47 -0.90
N LEU A 45 -17.82 -14.78 -0.72
CA LEU A 45 -17.51 -15.38 0.57
C LEU A 45 -16.01 -15.57 0.69
N VAL A 46 -15.44 -15.01 1.75
CA VAL A 46 -14.02 -15.12 2.08
C VAL A 46 -13.89 -15.80 3.44
N THR A 47 -13.11 -16.87 3.52
CA THR A 47 -12.94 -17.65 4.73
C THR A 47 -11.59 -17.41 5.40
N ASP A 48 -11.54 -17.61 6.71
CA ASP A 48 -10.27 -17.73 7.41
C ASP A 48 -9.47 -18.97 6.95
N ALA A 49 -8.16 -18.94 7.17
CA ALA A 49 -7.29 -20.09 6.92
C ALA A 49 -7.81 -21.36 7.63
N GLY A 50 -7.88 -22.46 6.90
CA GLY A 50 -8.38 -23.75 7.41
C GLY A 50 -9.91 -23.89 7.43
N TRP A 51 -10.66 -22.89 6.96
CA TRP A 51 -12.13 -22.95 6.85
C TRP A 51 -12.59 -23.04 5.39
N MET A 52 -13.76 -23.64 5.17
CA MET A 52 -14.38 -23.73 3.86
C MET A 52 -15.90 -23.56 3.94
N VAL A 53 -16.50 -23.09 2.86
CA VAL A 53 -17.96 -23.04 2.69
C VAL A 53 -18.36 -24.11 1.68
N ALA A 54 -19.36 -24.92 2.04
CA ALA A 54 -19.93 -25.96 1.19
C ALA A 54 -21.45 -25.80 1.12
N GLN A 55 -22.06 -26.24 0.01
CA GLN A 55 -23.50 -26.13 -0.20
C GLN A 55 -24.31 -27.08 0.71
N SER A 56 -23.74 -28.23 1.09
CA SER A 56 -24.36 -29.16 2.04
C SER A 56 -23.32 -30.02 2.76
N SER A 57 -23.68 -30.61 3.92
CA SER A 57 -22.83 -31.59 4.61
C SER A 57 -22.51 -32.83 3.76
N LYS A 58 -23.36 -33.20 2.80
CA LYS A 58 -23.08 -34.30 1.85
C LYS A 58 -22.00 -33.97 0.82
N THR A 59 -21.61 -32.70 0.71
CA THR A 59 -20.52 -32.25 -0.16
C THR A 59 -19.19 -32.11 0.57
N GLU A 60 -19.17 -32.39 1.88
CA GLU A 60 -17.96 -32.52 2.69
C GLU A 60 -17.08 -33.65 2.12
N GLY A 61 -15.87 -33.32 1.70
CA GLY A 61 -14.92 -34.26 1.07
C GLY A 61 -15.12 -34.56 -0.43
N LYS A 62 -16.19 -34.09 -1.09
CA LYS A 62 -16.40 -34.29 -2.54
C LYS A 62 -15.93 -33.10 -3.35
N LYS A 63 -14.72 -33.15 -3.94
CA LYS A 63 -14.18 -32.26 -4.99
C LYS A 63 -14.79 -30.83 -5.04
N ILE A 64 -14.82 -30.12 -3.92
CA ILE A 64 -15.16 -28.70 -3.90
C ILE A 64 -13.84 -27.95 -3.91
N ASN A 65 -13.61 -27.29 -5.06
CA ASN A 65 -12.66 -26.23 -5.31
C ASN A 65 -11.88 -25.76 -4.08
N TYR A 66 -10.71 -26.35 -3.89
CA TYR A 66 -9.68 -26.04 -2.91
C TYR A 66 -9.67 -24.56 -2.44
N ASP A 67 -10.07 -24.36 -1.18
CA ASP A 67 -9.15 -23.72 -0.25
C ASP A 67 -9.06 -22.17 -0.44
N LEU A 68 -10.09 -21.48 0.07
CA LEU A 68 -10.17 -20.01 0.17
C LEU A 68 -9.34 -19.50 1.36
N ASP A 69 -8.10 -19.98 1.46
CA ASP A 69 -7.15 -19.48 2.44
C ASP A 69 -6.47 -18.22 1.88
N ASN A 70 -6.72 -17.07 2.53
CA ASN A 70 -6.06 -15.79 2.25
C ASN A 70 -4.56 -15.77 2.58
N SER A 71 -4.02 -16.83 3.20
CA SER A 71 -2.59 -16.93 3.57
C SER A 71 -1.67 -17.41 2.44
N ARG A 72 -2.20 -17.66 1.23
CA ARG A 72 -1.50 -18.42 0.18
C ARG A 72 -0.39 -17.65 -0.48
N GLN A 73 0.76 -17.76 0.15
CA GLN A 73 2.07 -17.47 -0.38
C GLN A 73 2.50 -18.60 -1.33
N ALA A 74 2.67 -18.28 -2.61
CA ALA A 74 3.33 -19.13 -3.60
C ALA A 74 4.85 -19.00 -3.47
N PHE A 75 5.61 -19.94 -4.04
CA PHE A 75 7.06 -19.78 -4.14
C PHE A 75 7.43 -19.18 -5.50
N PHE A 76 8.60 -18.55 -5.58
CA PHE A 76 9.19 -18.10 -6.84
C PHE A 76 10.69 -18.40 -6.82
N LEU A 77 11.17 -18.97 -7.92
CA LEU A 77 12.56 -19.31 -8.17
C LEU A 77 12.89 -18.95 -9.62
N ALA A 78 14.03 -18.31 -9.83
CA ALA A 78 14.55 -18.03 -11.17
C ALA A 78 16.04 -18.27 -11.22
N SER A 79 16.52 -18.79 -12.34
CA SER A 79 17.95 -19.03 -12.59
C SER A 79 18.18 -19.00 -14.09
N GLY A 80 19.31 -18.43 -14.50
CA GLY A 80 19.68 -18.31 -15.90
C GLY A 80 20.62 -17.13 -16.15
N PRO A 81 21.12 -16.99 -17.38
CA PRO A 81 22.15 -16.00 -17.74
C PRO A 81 21.66 -14.55 -17.67
N SER A 82 20.35 -14.32 -17.58
CA SER A 82 19.75 -13.00 -17.44
C SER A 82 19.47 -12.62 -15.99
N PHE A 83 19.55 -13.56 -15.03
CA PHE A 83 19.23 -13.35 -13.62
C PHE A 83 20.48 -13.15 -12.78
N VAL A 84 20.37 -12.34 -11.74
CA VAL A 84 21.44 -12.22 -10.73
C VAL A 84 21.55 -13.53 -9.93
N ASN A 85 22.76 -13.86 -9.47
CA ASN A 85 22.99 -15.11 -8.75
C ASN A 85 22.70 -14.96 -7.25
N SER A 86 22.29 -16.06 -6.61
CA SER A 86 22.15 -16.21 -5.14
C SER A 86 21.49 -15.00 -4.46
N THR A 87 20.36 -14.55 -4.99
CA THR A 87 19.69 -13.33 -4.52
C THR A 87 18.33 -13.64 -3.93
N LEU A 88 18.08 -13.12 -2.73
CA LEU A 88 16.75 -13.09 -2.12
C LEU A 88 16.07 -11.77 -2.52
N THR A 89 14.96 -11.86 -3.27
CA THR A 89 14.09 -10.71 -3.55
C THR A 89 13.02 -10.56 -2.47
N GLU A 90 12.45 -9.37 -2.33
CA GLU A 90 11.23 -9.18 -1.55
C GLU A 90 10.04 -9.95 -2.16
N PRO A 91 8.97 -10.17 -1.39
CA PRO A 91 7.70 -10.66 -1.92
C PRO A 91 7.08 -9.71 -2.95
N PHE A 92 6.46 -10.27 -3.99
CA PHE A 92 5.82 -9.52 -5.07
C PHE A 92 4.55 -10.23 -5.56
N ASP A 93 3.67 -9.51 -6.26
CA ASP A 93 2.44 -10.08 -6.85
C ASP A 93 2.74 -10.81 -8.16
N ASN A 94 2.08 -11.93 -8.42
CA ASN A 94 2.39 -12.76 -9.58
C ASN A 94 2.10 -12.12 -10.94
N ILE A 95 1.30 -11.05 -11.00
CA ILE A 95 1.09 -10.26 -12.22
C ILE A 95 2.39 -9.60 -12.73
N GLU A 96 3.35 -9.34 -11.83
CA GLU A 96 4.64 -8.70 -12.16
C GLU A 96 5.52 -9.62 -13.04
N LEU A 97 5.24 -10.92 -13.05
CA LEU A 97 5.97 -11.88 -13.88
C LEU A 97 5.81 -11.59 -15.37
N TYR A 98 4.67 -11.04 -15.81
CA TYR A 98 4.42 -10.81 -17.23
C TYR A 98 5.47 -9.90 -17.89
N ASN A 99 5.69 -8.71 -17.30
CA ASN A 99 6.67 -7.75 -17.80
C ASN A 99 8.09 -8.34 -17.76
N MET A 100 8.45 -9.03 -16.68
CA MET A 100 9.74 -9.73 -16.58
C MET A 100 9.90 -10.77 -17.69
N MET A 101 8.86 -11.55 -18.00
CA MET A 101 8.93 -12.54 -19.08
C MET A 101 9.04 -11.86 -20.45
N ALA A 102 8.32 -10.76 -20.69
CA ALA A 102 8.43 -9.96 -21.91
C ALA A 102 9.87 -9.42 -22.09
N ASP A 103 10.46 -8.87 -21.02
CA ASP A 103 11.84 -8.36 -21.01
C ASP A 103 12.88 -9.44 -21.32
N LEU A 104 12.71 -10.63 -20.73
CA LEU A 104 13.58 -11.79 -20.95
C LEU A 104 13.49 -12.30 -22.39
N LEU A 105 12.29 -12.29 -22.96
CA LEU A 105 12.01 -12.70 -24.34
C LEU A 105 12.34 -11.60 -25.35
N LYS A 106 12.59 -10.37 -24.90
CA LYS A 106 12.83 -9.17 -25.74
C LYS A 106 11.63 -8.86 -26.65
N ILE A 107 10.44 -8.93 -26.10
CA ILE A 107 9.18 -8.57 -26.78
C ILE A 107 8.54 -7.37 -26.09
N GLU A 108 7.73 -6.62 -26.82
CA GLU A 108 6.95 -5.51 -26.26
C GLU A 108 5.75 -6.06 -25.47
N PRO A 109 5.59 -5.71 -24.19
CA PRO A 109 4.46 -6.19 -23.39
C PRO A 109 3.16 -5.51 -23.85
N ALA A 110 2.06 -6.28 -23.91
CA ALA A 110 0.72 -5.72 -24.08
C ALA A 110 0.30 -4.93 -22.82
N PRO A 111 -0.69 -4.02 -22.91
CA PRO A 111 -1.20 -3.29 -21.75
C PRO A 111 -1.63 -4.24 -20.63
N ASN A 112 -1.04 -4.07 -19.44
CA ASN A 112 -1.24 -4.97 -18.32
C ASN A 112 -1.24 -4.22 -16.97
N ASN A 113 -1.53 -4.92 -15.87
CA ASN A 113 -1.58 -4.34 -14.54
C ASN A 113 -0.25 -4.43 -13.77
N GLY A 114 0.73 -5.18 -14.29
CA GLY A 114 2.06 -5.26 -13.71
C GLY A 114 2.80 -3.92 -13.84
N THR A 115 3.66 -3.63 -12.87
CA THR A 115 4.48 -2.42 -12.88
C THR A 115 5.77 -2.69 -13.66
N GLU A 116 5.95 -2.03 -14.80
CA GLU A 116 7.16 -2.20 -15.60
C GLU A 116 8.42 -1.90 -14.78
N GLY A 117 9.39 -2.81 -14.83
CA GLY A 117 10.65 -2.72 -14.11
C GLY A 117 10.61 -3.08 -12.62
N SER A 118 9.46 -3.48 -12.05
CA SER A 118 9.35 -3.92 -10.65
C SER A 118 10.28 -5.09 -10.29
N LEU A 119 10.58 -5.95 -11.27
CA LEU A 119 11.48 -7.10 -11.15
C LEU A 119 12.85 -6.88 -11.83
N ASN A 120 13.21 -5.66 -12.22
CA ASN A 120 14.52 -5.41 -12.85
C ASN A 120 15.70 -5.65 -11.90
N ALA A 121 15.49 -5.50 -10.59
CA ALA A 121 16.53 -5.74 -9.59
C ALA A 121 17.03 -7.20 -9.56
N ILE A 122 16.26 -8.14 -10.12
CA ILE A 122 16.66 -9.55 -10.21
C ILE A 122 17.27 -9.91 -11.57
N LEU A 123 17.41 -8.95 -12.48
CA LEU A 123 17.99 -9.11 -13.82
C LEU A 123 19.38 -8.48 -13.92
N LEU A 124 20.26 -9.05 -14.74
CA LEU A 124 21.65 -8.60 -14.93
C LEU A 124 21.80 -7.38 -15.87
N LYS A 125 20.75 -6.98 -16.60
CA LYS A 125 20.81 -5.83 -17.49
C LYS A 125 20.76 -4.51 -16.71
N ASN A 126 21.71 -3.60 -17.00
CA ASN A 126 21.56 -2.18 -16.66
C ASN A 126 20.26 -1.68 -17.29
N ALA A 127 19.30 -1.26 -16.47
CA ALA A 127 18.05 -0.66 -16.90
C ALA A 127 18.34 0.70 -17.56
N SER A 128 18.70 0.71 -18.84
CA SER A 128 18.92 1.92 -19.64
C SER A 128 17.62 2.66 -20.01
N PHE A 129 16.47 2.24 -19.47
CA PHE A 129 15.14 2.85 -19.71
C PHE A 129 14.65 3.79 -18.59
N LEU A 130 15.43 4.03 -17.53
CA LEU A 130 14.97 4.75 -16.34
C LEU A 130 15.52 6.18 -16.20
N GLN A 131 15.70 6.92 -17.30
CA GLN A 131 15.95 8.38 -17.22
C GLN A 131 14.62 9.15 -17.36
N GLU A 132 13.96 9.38 -16.23
CA GLU A 132 13.06 10.53 -16.10
C GLU A 132 13.82 11.64 -15.35
N THR A 133 13.69 12.86 -15.84
CA THR A 133 14.16 14.07 -15.14
C THR A 133 13.41 14.23 -13.81
N PRO A 134 14.11 14.52 -12.69
CA PRO A 134 13.47 14.73 -11.40
C PRO A 134 12.41 15.83 -11.49
N LYS A 135 11.16 15.52 -11.13
CA LYS A 135 10.12 16.54 -10.98
C LYS A 135 10.48 17.45 -9.81
N GLN A 136 10.73 18.74 -10.08
CA GLN A 136 10.99 19.72 -9.03
C GLN A 136 9.67 20.22 -8.43
N ALA A 137 9.51 20.05 -7.13
CA ALA A 137 8.38 20.62 -6.39
C ALA A 137 8.67 22.09 -6.07
N ASN A 138 7.76 23.00 -6.44
CA ASN A 138 7.87 24.42 -6.13
C ASN A 138 6.73 24.81 -5.17
N TYR A 139 7.05 24.97 -3.88
CA TYR A 139 6.08 25.46 -2.89
C TYR A 139 6.39 26.91 -2.53
N ALA A 140 5.36 27.76 -2.49
CA ALA A 140 5.45 29.04 -1.79
C ALA A 140 5.52 28.81 -0.27
N LEU A 141 6.13 29.73 0.47
CA LEU A 141 6.19 29.65 1.93
C LEU A 141 4.89 30.17 2.56
N CYS A 142 4.45 29.52 3.64
CA CYS A 142 3.35 30.03 4.44
C CYS A 142 3.82 31.24 5.27
N GLN A 143 3.05 32.32 5.27
CA GLN A 143 3.19 33.40 6.24
C GLN A 143 1.91 33.57 7.05
N TRP A 144 2.03 33.89 8.33
CA TRP A 144 0.92 33.94 9.26
C TRP A 144 0.47 35.38 9.43
N SER A 145 -0.75 35.70 9.03
CA SER A 145 -1.31 37.05 9.20
C SER A 145 -2.56 37.03 10.07
N ASN A 146 -2.78 38.13 10.78
CA ASN A 146 -3.98 38.36 11.58
C ASN A 146 -5.13 38.71 10.63
N VAL A 147 -5.83 37.70 10.12
CA VAL A 147 -6.95 37.87 9.18
C VAL A 147 -8.10 38.66 9.83
N THR A 148 -8.16 38.64 11.16
CA THR A 148 -8.83 39.61 12.04
C THR A 148 -8.08 39.62 13.38
N LYS A 149 -8.33 40.58 14.29
CA LYS A 149 -7.72 40.59 15.66
C LYS A 149 -7.96 39.30 16.48
N THR A 150 -8.69 38.33 15.93
CA THR A 150 -9.04 37.08 16.58
C THR A 150 -8.53 35.84 15.82
N ASN A 151 -8.53 35.75 14.48
CA ASN A 151 -8.10 34.52 13.76
C ASN A 151 -6.70 34.65 13.10
N ILE A 152 -5.76 33.77 13.47
CA ILE A 152 -4.42 33.67 12.87
C ILE A 152 -4.37 32.48 11.89
N CYS A 153 -4.41 32.74 10.58
CA CYS A 153 -4.33 31.71 9.53
C CYS A 153 -3.06 31.87 8.67
N PRO A 154 -2.52 30.78 8.07
CA PRO A 154 -1.46 30.89 7.08
C PRO A 154 -2.01 31.44 5.76
N GLN A 155 -1.25 32.32 5.12
CA GLN A 155 -1.45 32.89 3.80
C GLN A 155 -0.24 32.58 2.91
N LEU A 156 -0.48 32.52 1.59
CA LEU A 156 0.56 32.36 0.58
C LEU A 156 1.32 33.68 0.42
N LEU A 157 2.65 33.65 0.52
CA LEU A 157 3.49 34.79 0.15
C LEU A 157 4.60 34.39 -0.81
N SER A 158 4.99 35.34 -1.65
CA SER A 158 6.16 35.27 -2.50
C SER A 158 7.37 35.87 -1.77
N ASN A 159 8.40 35.03 -1.60
CA ASN A 159 9.76 35.30 -1.08
C ASN A 159 9.93 35.46 0.44
N GLU A 160 10.74 34.55 1.03
CA GLU A 160 12.09 34.79 1.56
C GLU A 160 12.63 33.49 2.19
N SER A 161 13.92 33.19 2.02
CA SER A 161 14.56 31.96 2.48
C SER A 161 15.84 32.25 3.26
N GLN A 162 16.06 31.51 4.36
CA GLN A 162 17.39 31.10 4.86
C GLN A 162 17.35 30.21 6.12
N MET A 163 16.25 30.19 6.90
CA MET A 163 16.13 29.35 8.10
C MET A 163 15.75 27.88 7.82
N TYR A 164 15.69 27.48 6.55
CA TYR A 164 14.93 26.30 6.10
C TYR A 164 15.78 25.07 5.73
N ALA A 165 17.06 25.23 5.39
CA ALA A 165 17.87 24.12 4.84
C ALA A 165 18.11 22.98 5.85
N ASP A 166 18.46 23.29 7.10
CA ASP A 166 18.73 22.28 8.11
C ASP A 166 17.46 21.52 8.52
N THR A 167 16.36 22.26 8.69
CA THR A 167 15.04 21.71 8.97
C THR A 167 14.54 20.84 7.81
N PHE A 168 14.75 21.29 6.57
CA PHE A 168 14.42 20.54 5.36
C PHE A 168 15.17 19.21 5.32
N ASN A 169 16.49 19.24 5.44
CA ASN A 169 17.32 18.02 5.37
C ASN A 169 17.01 17.04 6.50
N LYS A 170 16.69 17.55 7.70
CA LYS A 170 16.33 16.74 8.85
C LYS A 170 14.97 16.07 8.67
N HIS A 171 13.94 16.85 8.31
CA HIS A 171 12.54 16.40 8.33
C HIS A 171 12.03 15.91 6.99
N LEU A 172 12.77 16.09 5.90
CA LEU A 172 12.46 15.57 4.57
C LEU A 172 13.62 14.74 4.02
N PRO A 173 14.05 13.67 4.75
CA PRO A 173 15.22 12.89 4.36
C PRO A 173 15.09 12.20 3.01
N PHE A 174 13.85 11.96 2.55
CA PHE A 174 13.54 11.32 1.28
C PHE A 174 13.14 12.31 0.18
N GLY A 175 13.33 13.61 0.42
CA GLY A 175 12.94 14.66 -0.51
C GLY A 175 11.59 15.30 -0.18
N LEU A 176 11.35 16.44 -0.81
CA LEU A 176 10.11 17.19 -0.70
C LEU A 176 8.99 16.45 -1.45
N PRO A 177 7.87 16.09 -0.81
CA PRO A 177 6.74 15.49 -1.52
C PRO A 177 6.26 16.41 -2.64
N TYR A 178 6.22 15.89 -3.86
CA TYR A 178 5.78 16.63 -5.04
C TYR A 178 4.25 16.57 -5.12
N LEU A 179 3.59 17.72 -5.14
CA LEU A 179 2.15 17.82 -5.39
C LEU A 179 1.96 18.20 -6.84
N GLU A 180 1.15 17.44 -7.56
CA GLU A 180 0.75 17.80 -8.92
C GLU A 180 -0.05 19.11 -8.84
N GLU A 181 0.49 20.16 -9.46
CA GLU A 181 0.03 21.53 -9.26
C GLU A 181 -1.24 21.79 -10.06
N HIS A 182 -2.38 21.92 -9.38
CA HIS A 182 -3.64 22.30 -10.04
C HIS A 182 -4.15 23.70 -9.64
N SER A 183 -3.52 24.41 -8.69
CA SER A 183 -4.08 25.71 -8.25
C SER A 183 -3.13 26.72 -7.59
N GLY A 184 -1.85 26.43 -7.31
CA GLY A 184 -0.96 27.36 -6.61
C GLY A 184 -1.40 27.74 -5.18
N LYS A 185 -2.33 26.96 -4.58
CA LYS A 185 -2.97 27.25 -3.28
C LYS A 185 -2.29 26.60 -2.08
N ASN A 186 -1.20 25.86 -2.30
CA ASN A 186 -0.47 25.11 -1.29
C ASN A 186 0.75 25.91 -0.81
N CYS A 187 0.97 25.98 0.50
CA CYS A 187 2.14 26.62 1.07
C CYS A 187 2.91 25.67 2.01
N LEU A 188 4.22 25.87 2.12
CA LEU A 188 5.12 25.07 2.96
C LEU A 188 5.50 25.84 4.23
N GLN A 189 5.49 25.16 5.38
CA GLN A 189 5.92 25.73 6.65
C GLN A 189 6.96 24.82 7.31
N PHE A 190 7.94 25.47 7.94
CA PHE A 190 8.99 24.82 8.69
C PHE A 190 8.88 25.16 10.18
N SER A 191 9.17 24.17 11.02
CA SER A 191 9.30 24.25 12.48
C SER A 191 10.54 23.43 12.88
N LYS A 192 11.06 23.64 14.10
CA LYS A 192 12.19 22.86 14.65
C LYS A 192 11.90 21.34 14.69
N SER A 193 10.62 20.97 14.75
CA SER A 193 10.19 19.58 14.95
C SER A 193 9.48 18.96 13.75
N PHE A 194 9.03 19.75 12.78
CA PHE A 194 8.32 19.23 11.61
C PHE A 194 8.30 20.22 10.43
N VAL A 195 8.00 19.69 9.25
CA VAL A 195 7.72 20.43 8.03
C VAL A 195 6.34 20.01 7.53
N PHE A 196 5.49 20.93 7.10
CA PHE A 196 4.17 20.58 6.57
C PHE A 196 3.77 21.42 5.38
N ALA A 197 2.92 20.85 4.52
CA ALA A 197 2.22 21.57 3.47
C ALA A 197 0.78 21.85 3.91
N PHE A 198 0.35 23.10 3.75
CA PHE A 198 -1.00 23.57 4.05
C PHE A 198 -1.74 23.93 2.76
N ASP A 199 -2.98 23.51 2.68
CA ASP A 199 -3.91 23.85 1.60
C ASP A 199 -4.85 24.96 2.08
N SER A 200 -4.74 26.12 1.44
CA SER A 200 -5.52 27.32 1.80
C SER A 200 -7.02 27.22 1.47
N GLU A 201 -7.44 26.29 0.61
CA GLU A 201 -8.85 26.09 0.27
C GLU A 201 -9.52 25.11 1.22
N LEU A 202 -8.82 24.01 1.53
CA LEU A 202 -9.27 23.05 2.55
C LEU A 202 -9.11 23.59 3.97
N GLN A 203 -8.35 24.68 4.15
CA GLN A 203 -7.94 25.23 5.44
C GLN A 203 -7.31 24.16 6.33
N MET A 204 -6.50 23.28 5.75
CA MET A 204 -5.99 22.09 6.44
C MET A 204 -4.66 21.61 5.82
N LEU A 205 -3.92 20.78 6.56
CA LEU A 205 -2.67 20.19 6.11
C LEU A 205 -2.91 19.10 5.06
N LYS A 206 -2.09 19.09 4.00
CA LYS A 206 -1.99 17.97 3.05
C LYS A 206 -1.09 16.86 3.58
N TRP A 207 -0.01 17.25 4.24
CA TRP A 207 0.95 16.35 4.86
C TRP A 207 1.78 17.10 5.90
N VAL A 208 2.24 16.38 6.92
CA VAL A 208 3.27 16.81 7.86
C VAL A 208 4.34 15.74 7.92
N SER A 209 5.61 16.14 7.97
CA SER A 209 6.76 15.26 8.12
C SER A 209 7.59 15.66 9.33
N SER A 210 7.96 14.68 10.15
CA SER A 210 8.84 14.87 11.31
C SER A 210 9.84 13.72 11.40
N THR A 211 11.06 14.07 11.81
CA THR A 211 12.15 13.13 12.03
C THR A 211 12.52 13.19 13.50
N MET A 212 12.38 12.06 14.16
CA MET A 212 12.47 11.89 15.60
C MET A 212 13.66 11.00 15.93
N LYS A 213 14.54 11.51 16.81
CA LYS A 213 15.67 10.76 17.36
C LYS A 213 15.22 9.83 18.49
N LYS A 214 16.04 8.83 18.77
CA LYS A 214 15.82 7.87 19.85
C LYS A 214 15.67 8.54 21.20
N VAL A 215 14.68 8.07 21.97
CA VAL A 215 14.44 8.53 23.34
C VAL A 215 14.79 7.41 24.32
N ARG A 216 15.44 7.74 25.44
CA ARG A 216 15.75 6.75 26.49
C ARG A 216 14.46 6.30 27.19
N SER A 217 14.33 5.00 27.44
CA SER A 217 13.12 4.35 28.01
C SER A 217 12.64 4.91 29.36
N THR A 218 13.44 5.71 30.07
CA THR A 218 13.11 6.27 31.39
C THR A 218 12.34 7.58 31.34
N THR A 219 12.23 8.24 30.18
CA THR A 219 11.36 9.40 30.05
C THR A 219 9.92 8.92 29.92
N LYS A 220 9.08 9.17 30.94
CA LYS A 220 7.62 9.10 30.74
C LYS A 220 7.31 9.86 29.45
N PRO A 221 6.46 9.33 28.53
CA PRO A 221 6.01 10.14 27.40
C PRO A 221 5.51 11.46 27.99
N PRO A 222 5.94 12.62 27.47
CA PRO A 222 5.44 13.88 27.97
C PRO A 222 3.92 13.75 27.97
N HIS A 223 3.31 13.80 29.16
CA HIS A 223 1.87 13.97 29.23
C HIS A 223 1.59 15.19 28.35
N PRO A 224 0.59 15.14 27.46
CA PRO A 224 0.12 16.38 26.87
C PRO A 224 -0.20 17.27 28.06
N LEU A 225 0.66 18.26 28.32
CA LEU A 225 0.24 19.41 29.08
C LEU A 225 -0.90 19.92 28.23
N PHE A 226 -2.12 19.56 28.63
CA PHE A 226 -3.30 20.31 28.27
C PHE A 226 -3.00 21.71 28.79
N GLN A 227 -2.32 22.51 27.97
CA GLN A 227 -2.35 23.93 28.11
C GLN A 227 -3.82 24.26 27.91
N SER A 228 -4.49 24.44 29.05
CA SER A 228 -5.83 24.94 29.17
C SER A 228 -6.01 26.07 28.17
N ASP A 229 -6.95 25.88 27.25
CA ASP A 229 -7.61 26.93 26.48
C ASP A 229 -6.76 28.15 26.17
N ILE A 230 -5.71 27.99 25.33
CA ILE A 230 -5.12 29.13 24.65
C ILE A 230 -6.06 29.53 23.51
N SER A 231 -6.96 30.45 23.87
CA SER A 231 -7.75 31.37 23.04
C SER A 231 -8.59 30.79 21.89
N SER A 232 -9.85 31.20 21.91
CA SER A 232 -11.01 30.73 21.17
C SER A 232 -11.05 31.00 19.66
N THR A 233 -9.94 31.27 18.99
CA THR A 233 -9.94 31.71 17.59
C THR A 233 -8.70 31.27 16.83
N ASN A 234 -8.75 30.07 16.24
CA ASN A 234 -7.67 29.48 15.45
C ASN A 234 -8.23 28.65 14.28
N CYS A 235 -7.55 28.71 13.14
CA CYS A 235 -7.92 28.01 11.88
C CYS A 235 -7.77 26.48 11.99
N PHE A 236 -7.29 26.00 13.14
CA PHE A 236 -7.10 24.58 13.48
C PHE A 236 -8.09 24.08 14.56
N LYS A 237 -9.15 24.84 14.83
CA LYS A 237 -10.21 24.42 15.75
C LYS A 237 -11.35 23.77 14.99
N TYR A 238 -11.44 22.45 15.12
CA TYR A 238 -12.46 21.63 14.47
C TYR A 238 -13.34 21.02 15.54
N ASN A 239 -14.37 21.77 15.97
CA ASN A 239 -15.35 21.23 16.92
C ASN A 239 -16.73 21.30 16.30
N SER A 240 -17.42 20.16 16.29
CA SER A 240 -18.80 20.07 15.85
C SER A 240 -19.59 19.28 16.90
N ASN A 241 -20.41 20.00 17.66
CA ASN A 241 -21.27 19.42 18.71
C ASN A 241 -22.30 18.41 18.17
N THR A 242 -22.53 18.37 16.85
CA THR A 242 -23.53 17.51 16.21
C THR A 242 -22.96 16.25 15.57
N SER A 243 -21.64 16.12 15.45
CA SER A 243 -21.02 15.05 14.65
C SER A 243 -19.92 14.26 15.34
N ASN A 244 -19.70 14.45 16.65
CA ASN A 244 -18.61 13.85 17.43
C ASN A 244 -17.23 14.07 16.79
N ILE A 245 -17.04 15.15 16.02
CA ILE A 245 -15.77 15.54 15.43
C ILE A 245 -15.10 16.58 16.33
N THR A 246 -13.83 16.31 16.64
CA THR A 246 -12.99 17.14 17.50
C THR A 246 -11.63 17.39 16.84
N THR A 247 -10.84 18.32 17.36
CA THR A 247 -9.46 18.50 16.91
C THR A 247 -8.61 17.30 17.32
N GLY A 248 -7.97 16.66 16.34
CA GLY A 248 -6.89 15.68 16.51
C GLY A 248 -5.59 16.20 15.89
N TYR A 249 -4.48 15.49 16.10
CA TYR A 249 -3.16 15.87 15.58
C TYR A 249 -2.59 14.73 14.75
N LEU A 250 -1.95 15.04 13.62
CA LEU A 250 -1.42 14.04 12.70
C LEU A 250 -0.21 13.25 13.23
N LEU A 251 0.59 13.86 14.11
CA LEU A 251 1.78 13.24 14.72
C LEU A 251 1.70 13.38 16.25
N PRO A 252 2.39 12.53 17.03
CA PRO A 252 2.43 12.67 18.48
C PRO A 252 3.17 13.94 18.93
N TYR A 253 2.87 14.42 20.14
CA TYR A 253 3.53 15.60 20.71
C TYR A 253 5.06 15.46 20.71
N VAL A 254 5.70 16.45 20.09
CA VAL A 254 7.13 16.71 20.14
C VAL A 254 7.25 18.11 20.70
N ASP A 255 8.12 18.30 21.69
CA ASP A 255 8.23 19.53 22.50
C ASP A 255 8.51 20.77 21.64
N ASP A 256 7.45 21.36 21.10
CA ASP A 256 7.47 22.40 20.08
C ASP A 256 6.23 23.28 20.23
N GLU A 257 6.46 24.58 20.39
CA GLU A 257 5.40 25.59 20.56
C GLU A 257 4.42 25.62 19.37
N HIS A 258 4.83 25.11 18.21
CA HIS A 258 4.01 25.09 17.00
C HIS A 258 3.24 23.79 16.78
N TYR A 259 3.33 22.80 17.67
CA TYR A 259 2.66 21.50 17.51
C TYR A 259 1.16 21.63 17.20
N MET A 260 0.50 22.65 17.76
CA MET A 260 -0.92 22.93 17.50
C MET A 260 -1.25 23.18 16.03
N LYS A 261 -0.25 23.51 15.20
CA LYS A 261 -0.39 23.69 13.74
C LYS A 261 -0.55 22.37 12.99
N THR A 262 -0.37 21.19 13.61
CA THR A 262 -0.59 19.89 12.96
C THR A 262 -2.02 19.35 13.15
N ALA A 263 -2.94 20.22 13.56
CA ALA A 263 -4.30 19.84 13.90
C ALA A 263 -5.19 19.63 12.68
N VAL A 264 -6.06 18.62 12.78
CA VAL A 264 -6.99 18.18 11.73
C VAL A 264 -8.31 17.70 12.37
N PRO A 265 -9.45 17.76 11.67
CA PRO A 265 -10.73 17.26 12.17
C PRO A 265 -10.70 15.73 12.27
N MET A 266 -10.92 15.19 13.48
CA MET A 266 -11.02 13.75 13.73
C MET A 266 -12.29 13.40 14.52
N PHE A 267 -12.98 12.34 14.10
CA PHE A 267 -13.99 11.67 14.90
C PHE A 267 -13.40 11.28 16.25
N GLU A 268 -14.15 11.50 17.32
CA GLU A 268 -13.66 11.32 18.68
C GLU A 268 -13.22 9.87 18.94
N GLY A 269 -13.97 8.89 18.43
CA GLY A 269 -13.60 7.47 18.55
C GLY A 269 -12.40 7.08 17.67
N PHE A 270 -12.21 7.72 16.51
CA PHE A 270 -11.00 7.54 15.71
C PHE A 270 -9.76 8.08 16.45
N LYS A 271 -9.87 9.32 16.96
CA LYS A 271 -8.81 10.03 17.69
C LYS A 271 -8.40 9.27 18.95
N ASN A 272 -9.37 8.90 19.78
CA ASN A 272 -9.12 8.24 21.07
C ASN A 272 -8.88 6.73 20.96
N GLY A 273 -9.24 6.13 19.81
CA GLY A 273 -9.06 4.72 19.49
C GLY A 273 -7.83 4.47 18.62
N ILE A 274 -8.04 4.24 17.33
CA ILE A 274 -6.99 3.73 16.44
C ILE A 274 -5.87 4.74 16.18
N TRP A 275 -6.17 6.03 16.12
CA TRP A 275 -5.15 7.05 15.89
C TRP A 275 -4.28 7.30 17.13
N LYS A 276 -4.86 7.18 18.32
CA LYS A 276 -4.09 7.10 19.58
C LYS A 276 -3.11 5.92 19.54
N GLU A 277 -3.52 4.78 18.98
CA GLU A 277 -2.63 3.64 18.83
C GLU A 277 -1.50 3.88 17.82
N ILE A 278 -1.75 4.64 16.76
CA ILE A 278 -0.70 5.14 15.86
C ILE A 278 0.32 5.99 16.61
N HIS A 279 -0.12 6.92 17.47
CA HIS A 279 0.79 7.72 18.29
C HIS A 279 1.60 6.86 19.27
N ASN A 280 0.97 5.86 19.90
CA ASN A 280 1.65 4.90 20.76
C ASN A 280 2.72 4.12 19.98
N LEU A 281 2.38 3.68 18.77
CA LEU A 281 3.28 2.96 17.88
C LEU A 281 4.52 3.77 17.51
N ILE A 282 4.33 5.04 17.12
CA ILE A 282 5.44 5.95 16.82
C ILE A 282 6.34 6.12 18.05
N ASN A 283 5.75 6.33 19.24
CA ASN A 283 6.52 6.49 20.48
C ASN A 283 7.28 5.22 20.89
N GLU A 284 6.67 4.04 20.73
CA GLU A 284 7.34 2.76 20.94
C GLU A 284 8.55 2.61 20.02
N TYR A 285 8.38 2.96 18.74
CA TYR A 285 9.45 2.91 17.77
C TYR A 285 10.56 3.91 18.09
N ARG A 286 10.24 5.12 18.57
CA ARG A 286 11.23 6.11 19.03
C ARG A 286 12.10 5.60 20.17
N ILE A 287 11.60 4.69 21.00
CA ILE A 287 12.41 4.08 22.08
C ILE A 287 13.35 3.02 21.49
N LYS A 288 12.90 2.33 20.43
CA LYS A 288 13.58 1.16 19.89
C LYS A 288 14.62 1.49 18.84
N TYR A 289 14.30 2.37 17.91
CA TYR A 289 15.14 2.70 16.75
C TYR A 289 15.85 4.04 16.93
N SER A 290 17.03 4.15 16.33
CA SER A 290 17.91 5.30 16.46
C SER A 290 17.32 6.56 15.83
N LEU A 291 16.67 6.40 14.68
CA LEU A 291 16.07 7.48 13.90
C LEU A 291 14.82 7.01 13.15
N ILE A 292 13.72 7.75 13.28
CA ILE A 292 12.45 7.50 12.57
C ILE A 292 11.97 8.78 11.92
N ASN A 293 11.57 8.68 10.66
CA ASN A 293 10.82 9.72 9.97
C ASN A 293 9.36 9.29 9.87
N ALA A 294 8.44 10.21 10.15
CA ALA A 294 7.01 10.01 10.07
C ALA A 294 6.39 11.09 9.20
N VAL A 295 5.69 10.67 8.14
CA VAL A 295 4.90 11.54 7.26
C VAL A 295 3.43 11.14 7.40
N ALA A 296 2.55 12.07 7.77
CA ALA A 296 1.13 11.79 7.94
C ALA A 296 0.27 12.85 7.28
N GLY A 297 -0.93 12.47 6.85
CA GLY A 297 -1.85 13.41 6.23
C GLY A 297 -3.26 12.85 6.02
N PRO A 298 -4.22 13.71 5.66
CA PRO A 298 -5.59 13.35 5.34
C PRO A 298 -5.78 12.94 3.88
N ILE A 299 -6.81 12.13 3.62
CA ILE A 299 -7.26 11.70 2.29
C ILE A 299 -8.73 12.06 2.09
N PHE A 300 -9.03 12.69 0.96
CA PHE A 300 -10.39 13.03 0.55
C PHE A 300 -10.77 12.18 -0.67
N LYS A 301 -11.50 11.08 -0.47
CA LYS A 301 -12.01 10.27 -1.57
C LYS A 301 -13.29 10.89 -2.12
N ASN A 302 -13.27 11.34 -3.37
CA ASN A 302 -14.47 11.74 -4.10
C ASN A 302 -15.29 10.48 -4.44
N THR A 303 -16.61 10.49 -4.23
CA THR A 303 -17.47 9.33 -4.52
C THR A 303 -17.76 9.12 -6.01
N THR A 304 -17.11 9.88 -6.90
CA THR A 304 -17.16 9.70 -8.35
C THR A 304 -15.88 9.02 -8.87
N ILE A 305 -15.89 7.68 -8.78
CA ILE A 305 -15.42 6.63 -9.71
C ILE A 305 -14.08 6.80 -10.47
N GLY A 306 -13.23 5.75 -10.40
CA GLY A 306 -12.32 5.36 -11.49
C GLY A 306 -11.07 6.22 -11.67
N GLY A 307 -10.05 5.67 -12.33
CA GLY A 307 -8.89 6.45 -12.73
C GLY A 307 -9.29 7.53 -13.71
N ASP A 308 -9.17 8.79 -13.29
CA ASP A 308 -8.51 9.87 -14.01
C ASP A 308 -8.37 11.02 -13.00
N VAL A 309 -7.16 11.55 -12.88
CA VAL A 309 -6.90 12.78 -12.14
C VAL A 309 -7.38 13.91 -13.04
N ASP A 310 -8.66 14.25 -12.92
CA ASP A 310 -9.18 15.51 -13.42
C ASP A 310 -10.36 15.91 -12.53
N ASP A 311 -10.09 16.84 -11.63
CA ASP A 311 -10.90 18.02 -11.32
C ASP A 311 -10.75 18.41 -9.84
N ALA A 312 -9.88 19.41 -9.63
CA ALA A 312 -9.66 20.07 -8.35
C ALA A 312 -10.82 21.00 -7.93
N SER A 313 -11.97 20.98 -8.62
CA SER A 313 -13.08 21.91 -8.34
C SER A 313 -14.30 21.31 -7.63
N VAL A 314 -14.28 20.03 -7.22
CA VAL A 314 -15.44 19.44 -6.54
C VAL A 314 -15.05 18.66 -5.29
N ALA A 315 -14.59 19.36 -4.27
CA ALA A 315 -14.77 18.97 -2.87
C ALA A 315 -16.28 19.01 -2.52
N THR A 316 -17.11 18.18 -3.17
CA THR A 316 -18.46 17.90 -2.69
C THR A 316 -18.35 16.99 -1.47
N THR A 317 -18.05 17.62 -0.34
CA THR A 317 -19.11 17.78 0.63
C THR A 317 -19.85 16.46 0.94
N ARG A 318 -19.26 15.64 1.82
CA ARG A 318 -20.10 15.03 2.88
C ARG A 318 -20.63 16.18 3.74
N GLN A 319 -21.56 16.97 3.18
CA GLN A 319 -22.54 17.68 3.99
C GLN A 319 -23.21 16.56 4.74
N ILE A 320 -22.93 16.51 6.04
CA ILE A 320 -23.66 15.66 6.96
C ILE A 320 -25.13 15.88 6.61
N SER A 321 -25.74 14.79 6.17
CA SER A 321 -27.14 14.68 5.79
C SER A 321 -27.98 15.09 6.98
N GLU A 322 -28.21 16.39 7.16
CA GLU A 322 -29.12 17.03 8.12
C GLU A 322 -28.91 18.57 8.10
N GLY A 323 -29.12 19.21 6.95
CA GLY A 323 -29.56 20.63 6.89
C GLY A 323 -28.68 21.74 7.51
N LYS A 324 -27.44 21.50 7.95
CA LYS A 324 -26.52 22.56 8.44
C LYS A 324 -25.17 22.47 7.76
N LYS A 325 -24.78 23.54 7.03
CA LYS A 325 -23.45 23.71 6.42
C LYS A 325 -22.36 23.51 7.49
N SER A 326 -21.47 22.53 7.31
CA SER A 326 -20.23 22.49 8.09
C SER A 326 -19.29 23.59 7.61
N THR A 327 -18.45 24.10 8.50
CA THR A 327 -17.46 25.16 8.22
C THR A 327 -16.12 24.61 7.72
N PHE A 328 -15.96 23.29 7.65
CA PHE A 328 -14.72 22.61 7.25
C PHE A 328 -14.99 21.24 6.61
N SER A 329 -14.05 20.80 5.78
CA SER A 329 -14.05 19.49 5.10
C SER A 329 -13.61 18.38 6.05
N VAL A 330 -14.25 17.21 5.97
CA VAL A 330 -13.94 16.04 6.81
C VAL A 330 -13.21 14.99 5.97
N PRO A 331 -11.96 14.59 6.33
CA PRO A 331 -11.24 13.55 5.63
C PRO A 331 -11.98 12.22 5.64
N SER A 332 -11.84 11.44 4.56
CA SER A 332 -12.37 10.08 4.46
C SER A 332 -11.45 9.04 5.10
N HIS A 333 -10.14 9.29 5.03
CA HIS A 333 -9.08 8.42 5.57
C HIS A 333 -7.93 9.30 6.05
N PHE A 334 -7.03 8.72 6.84
CA PHE A 334 -5.73 9.29 7.18
C PHE A 334 -4.64 8.29 6.82
N TYR A 335 -3.51 8.77 6.33
CA TYR A 335 -2.34 7.94 6.08
C TYR A 335 -1.20 8.27 7.03
N LEU A 336 -0.32 7.30 7.20
CA LEU A 336 0.98 7.44 7.84
C LEU A 336 2.01 6.66 7.03
N ILE A 337 3.15 7.28 6.74
CA ILE A 337 4.35 6.69 6.19
C ILE A 337 5.44 6.79 7.26
N LEU A 338 6.05 5.69 7.63
CA LEU A 338 7.17 5.63 8.57
C LEU A 338 8.41 5.12 7.87
N GLY A 339 9.50 5.88 7.93
CA GLY A 339 10.83 5.41 7.57
C GLY A 339 11.68 5.19 8.81
N LYS A 340 12.47 4.11 8.87
CA LYS A 340 13.54 3.93 9.87
C LYS A 340 14.87 3.68 9.21
N CYS A 341 15.93 4.15 9.85
CA CYS A 341 17.29 3.81 9.49
C CYS A 341 17.81 2.66 10.36
N GLN A 342 18.50 1.68 9.75
CA GLN A 342 19.17 0.62 10.50
C GLN A 342 20.52 1.04 11.10
N SER A 343 21.19 2.07 10.56
CA SER A 343 22.44 2.60 11.13
C SER A 343 22.17 3.68 12.17
N ASP A 344 23.08 3.82 13.14
CA ASP A 344 22.99 4.81 14.21
C ASP A 344 23.32 6.27 13.77
N GLY A 345 23.47 6.52 12.46
CA GLY A 345 23.77 7.81 11.85
C GLY A 345 22.53 8.65 11.46
N ASP A 346 22.76 9.78 10.78
CA ASP A 346 21.70 10.62 10.25
C ASP A 346 21.08 10.00 8.98
N PHE A 347 19.83 10.37 8.65
CA PHE A 347 19.11 9.76 7.51
C PHE A 347 19.83 9.91 6.16
N GLN A 348 20.75 10.87 6.01
CA GLN A 348 21.54 11.03 4.79
C GLN A 348 22.50 9.86 4.55
N ASP A 349 22.94 9.17 5.61
CA ASP A 349 23.80 8.00 5.56
C ASP A 349 23.02 6.69 5.31
N CYS A 350 21.68 6.77 5.32
CA CYS A 350 20.78 5.63 5.36
C CYS A 350 20.26 5.17 3.99
N ARG A 351 20.77 5.72 2.88
CA ARG A 351 20.22 5.51 1.52
C ARG A 351 20.00 4.04 1.16
N ASN A 352 20.88 3.14 1.62
CA ASN A 352 20.79 1.69 1.34
C ASN A 352 20.23 0.85 2.50
N HIS A 353 19.94 1.45 3.66
CA HIS A 353 19.52 0.77 4.90
C HIS A 353 18.19 1.32 5.45
N THR A 354 17.38 1.92 4.57
CA THR A 354 16.08 2.48 4.92
C THR A 354 15.00 1.42 4.78
N GLU A 355 14.22 1.22 5.84
CA GLU A 355 12.97 0.47 5.79
C GLU A 355 11.80 1.44 5.88
N ILE A 356 10.77 1.24 5.06
CA ILE A 356 9.56 2.05 5.06
C ILE A 356 8.33 1.18 5.32
N MET A 357 7.36 1.71 6.06
CA MET A 357 6.01 1.18 6.10
C MET A 357 4.99 2.29 5.87
N SER A 358 3.83 1.95 5.33
CA SER A 358 2.69 2.86 5.24
C SER A 358 1.39 2.20 5.64
N VAL A 359 0.46 3.00 6.13
CA VAL A 359 -0.91 2.60 6.48
C VAL A 359 -1.90 3.66 5.98
N ILE A 360 -3.10 3.22 5.58
CA ILE A 360 -4.23 4.09 5.25
C ILE A 360 -5.41 3.65 6.10
N LEU A 361 -5.79 4.47 7.08
CA LEU A 361 -6.83 4.16 8.05
C LEU A 361 -8.13 4.91 7.71
N PRO A 362 -9.28 4.22 7.67
CA PRO A 362 -10.57 4.85 7.45
C PRO A 362 -10.95 5.74 8.62
N HIS A 363 -11.38 6.95 8.31
CA HIS A 363 -11.75 7.94 9.30
C HIS A 363 -13.22 7.76 9.70
N THR A 364 -13.46 6.91 10.69
CA THR A 364 -14.80 6.54 11.18
C THR A 364 -14.91 6.69 12.70
N GLN A 365 -16.12 6.93 13.21
CA GLN A 365 -16.36 7.05 14.66
C GLN A 365 -16.01 5.77 15.42
N GLU A 366 -16.23 4.60 14.82
CA GLU A 366 -15.92 3.31 15.44
C GLU A 366 -14.94 2.53 14.58
N THR A 367 -14.05 1.77 15.22
CA THR A 367 -13.14 0.85 14.54
C THR A 367 -13.91 -0.36 14.01
N ALA A 368 -13.95 -0.54 12.70
CA ALA A 368 -14.66 -1.66 12.08
C ALA A 368 -14.14 -3.03 12.57
N ASN A 369 -15.02 -4.03 12.56
CA ASN A 369 -14.70 -5.46 12.75
C ASN A 369 -14.19 -5.88 14.15
N CYS A 370 -14.32 -5.04 15.18
CA CYS A 370 -13.99 -5.36 16.58
C CYS A 370 -12.58 -5.96 16.79
N LYS A 371 -11.63 -5.62 15.91
CA LYS A 371 -10.27 -6.17 15.97
C LYS A 371 -9.44 -5.45 17.02
N ARG A 372 -8.43 -6.14 17.56
CA ARG A 372 -7.43 -5.50 18.43
C ARG A 372 -6.73 -4.38 17.64
N PRO A 373 -6.47 -3.20 18.24
CA PRO A 373 -5.94 -2.03 17.52
C PRO A 373 -4.70 -2.31 16.67
N ARG A 374 -3.71 -3.07 17.18
CA ARG A 374 -2.51 -3.43 16.41
C ARG A 374 -2.80 -4.30 15.19
N LYS A 375 -3.65 -5.32 15.35
CA LYS A 375 -4.07 -6.17 14.23
C LYS A 375 -4.88 -5.36 13.21
N TYR A 376 -5.67 -4.40 13.66
CA TYR A 376 -6.36 -3.47 12.78
C TYR A 376 -5.35 -2.64 11.97
N ILE A 377 -4.37 -1.97 12.60
CA ILE A 377 -3.32 -1.22 11.88
C ILE A 377 -2.59 -2.10 10.87
N GLU A 378 -2.28 -3.35 11.25
CA GLU A 378 -1.63 -4.33 10.37
C GLU A 378 -2.45 -4.68 9.13
N GLU A 379 -3.78 -4.76 9.23
CA GLU A 379 -4.64 -5.08 8.09
C GLU A 379 -4.84 -3.89 7.14
N TYR A 380 -4.64 -2.67 7.64
CA TYR A 380 -4.74 -1.42 6.88
C TYR A 380 -3.38 -0.89 6.40
N ARG A 381 -2.35 -1.74 6.38
CA ARG A 381 -1.08 -1.45 5.71
C ARG A 381 -1.30 -1.24 4.23
N SER A 382 -0.58 -0.29 3.68
CA SER A 382 -0.66 0.08 2.26
C SER A 382 0.75 0.21 1.69
N ARG A 383 0.82 0.30 0.37
CA ARG A 383 2.00 0.82 -0.32
C ARG A 383 2.00 2.35 -0.20
N ILE A 384 3.16 2.98 -0.37
CA ILE A 384 3.19 4.45 -0.51
C ILE A 384 2.47 4.83 -1.80
N ARG A 385 2.57 4.01 -2.86
CA ARG A 385 1.86 4.25 -4.12
C ARG A 385 0.35 4.40 -3.94
N ASP A 386 -0.25 3.65 -3.00
CA ASP A 386 -1.67 3.78 -2.70
C ASP A 386 -1.98 5.15 -2.05
N VAL A 387 -1.06 5.66 -1.22
CA VAL A 387 -1.15 7.01 -0.65
C VAL A 387 -1.00 8.05 -1.77
N GLU A 388 -0.05 7.89 -2.69
CA GLU A 388 0.16 8.82 -3.80
C GLU A 388 -1.09 8.97 -4.66
N ILE A 389 -1.69 7.84 -5.05
CA ILE A 389 -2.92 7.81 -5.86
C ILE A 389 -4.07 8.54 -5.15
N LEU A 390 -4.21 8.35 -3.83
CA LEU A 390 -5.32 8.93 -3.06
C LEU A 390 -5.10 10.40 -2.66
N THR A 391 -3.87 10.90 -2.73
CA THR A 391 -3.52 12.25 -2.27
C THR A 391 -3.10 13.20 -3.38
N GLY A 392 -2.74 12.67 -4.56
CA GLY A 392 -2.07 13.41 -5.63
C GLY A 392 -0.65 13.86 -5.22
N THR A 393 -0.06 13.23 -4.21
CA THR A 393 1.27 13.58 -3.66
C THR A 393 2.27 12.48 -3.97
N GLU A 394 3.34 12.80 -4.67
CA GLU A 394 4.46 11.89 -4.94
C GLU A 394 5.52 12.00 -3.84
N PHE A 395 5.90 10.88 -3.22
CA PHE A 395 6.86 10.84 -2.11
C PHE A 395 8.21 10.26 -2.54
N LEU A 396 9.25 10.32 -1.70
CA LEU A 396 10.57 9.74 -2.00
C LEU A 396 11.24 10.30 -3.28
N THR A 397 11.06 11.60 -3.51
CA THR A 397 11.50 12.32 -4.72
C THR A 397 13.02 12.51 -4.80
N ASN A 398 13.74 12.40 -3.68
CA ASN A 398 15.21 12.55 -3.62
C ASN A 398 15.97 11.21 -3.62
N LEU A 399 15.28 10.10 -3.95
CA LEU A 399 15.90 8.77 -4.09
C LEU A 399 16.14 8.44 -5.57
N SER A 400 17.02 7.47 -5.84
CA SER A 400 17.18 6.92 -7.19
C SER A 400 15.84 6.37 -7.69
N LYS A 401 15.56 6.41 -9.01
CA LYS A 401 14.27 5.90 -9.54
C LYS A 401 14.04 4.44 -9.13
N SER A 402 15.09 3.62 -9.14
CA SER A 402 15.03 2.23 -8.69
C SER A 402 14.66 2.10 -7.20
N ASP A 403 15.30 2.86 -6.32
CA ASP A 403 15.00 2.80 -4.89
C ASP A 403 13.64 3.41 -4.56
N SER A 404 13.30 4.51 -5.22
CA SER A 404 12.01 5.19 -5.07
C SER A 404 10.87 4.28 -5.49
N VAL A 405 10.94 3.66 -6.68
CA VAL A 405 9.93 2.68 -7.14
C VAL A 405 9.85 1.49 -6.20
N ARG A 406 10.98 0.87 -5.84
CA ARG A 406 11.03 -0.26 -4.90
C ARG A 406 10.35 0.05 -3.57
N LEU A 407 10.65 1.21 -2.98
CA LEU A 407 10.08 1.62 -1.69
C LEU A 407 8.63 2.08 -1.82
N ARG A 408 8.23 2.66 -2.96
CA ARG A 408 6.85 3.09 -3.21
C ARG A 408 5.89 1.92 -3.39
N THR A 409 6.33 0.83 -4.01
CA THR A 409 5.52 -0.36 -4.30
C THR A 409 5.58 -1.43 -3.21
N PHE A 410 6.54 -1.34 -2.28
CA PHE A 410 6.67 -2.25 -1.15
C PHE A 410 5.41 -2.24 -0.26
N LEU A 411 4.82 -3.42 -0.04
CA LEU A 411 3.72 -3.62 0.92
C LEU A 411 4.26 -4.35 2.16
N PRO A 412 4.32 -3.70 3.33
CA PRO A 412 4.84 -4.33 4.53
C PRO A 412 3.98 -5.52 4.97
N SER A 413 4.62 -6.65 5.31
CA SER A 413 3.94 -7.88 5.72
C SER A 413 3.58 -7.93 7.21
N LYS A 414 4.25 -7.12 8.04
CA LYS A 414 4.07 -6.96 9.50
C LYS A 414 4.44 -5.54 9.95
N LEU A 415 4.03 -5.14 11.15
CA LEU A 415 4.63 -4.01 11.85
C LEU A 415 6.08 -4.36 12.28
N TRP A 416 6.94 -3.37 12.54
CA TRP A 416 8.33 -3.60 12.93
C TRP A 416 8.45 -4.22 14.35
N GLU A 417 8.48 -5.55 14.44
CA GLU A 417 8.65 -6.30 15.70
C GLU A 417 10.13 -6.47 16.13
N GLY A 418 10.35 -6.73 17.41
CA GLY A 418 11.68 -6.76 18.04
C GLY A 418 12.29 -8.14 18.07
N LYS A 419 13.15 -8.43 17.09
CA LYS A 419 14.40 -9.22 17.12
C LYS A 419 14.76 -9.61 15.69
N ARG A 420 16.07 -9.61 15.40
CA ARG A 420 16.66 -10.02 14.11
C ARG A 420 16.07 -11.36 13.65
N ALA A 421 15.67 -11.43 12.39
CA ALA A 421 15.87 -12.66 11.64
C ALA A 421 17.39 -12.86 11.54
N SER A 422 17.90 -13.91 12.17
CA SER A 422 19.30 -14.30 12.12
C SER A 422 19.69 -14.63 10.68
N SER A 423 20.71 -13.93 10.20
CA SER A 423 21.59 -14.38 9.12
C SER A 423 22.23 -15.70 9.53
N TRP A 424 21.93 -16.77 8.81
CA TRP A 424 22.76 -17.98 8.74
C TRP A 424 22.58 -18.62 7.38
N MET A 425 23.50 -18.33 6.46
CA MET A 425 24.17 -19.30 5.58
C MET A 425 24.99 -18.53 4.54
N ASN A 426 26.26 -18.34 4.87
CA ASN A 426 27.30 -18.30 3.88
C ASN A 426 28.08 -19.60 4.03
N GLN A 427 28.09 -20.45 2.99
CA GLN A 427 29.31 -20.82 2.26
C GLN A 427 28.99 -21.82 1.11
N PRO A 428 29.85 -21.88 0.08
CA PRO A 428 29.41 -21.83 -1.32
C PRO A 428 29.64 -23.13 -2.07
N PHE A 429 28.79 -23.44 -3.05
CA PHE A 429 29.27 -23.90 -4.37
C PHE A 429 28.14 -23.80 -5.40
N CYS A 430 27.99 -22.61 -5.97
CA CYS A 430 27.32 -22.47 -7.26
C CYS A 430 28.43 -22.33 -8.28
N GLU A 431 28.78 -23.42 -8.97
CA GLU A 431 29.70 -23.34 -10.11
C GLU A 431 29.13 -22.34 -11.11
N LYS A 432 29.95 -21.37 -11.51
CA LYS A 432 29.65 -20.57 -12.70
C LYS A 432 29.63 -21.52 -13.87
N ILE A 433 28.46 -21.71 -14.48
CA ILE A 433 28.36 -22.38 -15.78
C ILE A 433 28.87 -21.37 -16.82
N ASP A 434 30.19 -21.21 -16.92
CA ASP A 434 30.86 -20.30 -17.87
C ASP A 434 30.96 -20.89 -19.28
N THR A 435 30.51 -22.14 -19.47
CA THR A 435 30.50 -22.80 -20.78
C THR A 435 29.08 -23.11 -21.22
N SER A 436 28.59 -22.40 -22.25
CA SER A 436 27.38 -22.81 -22.96
C SER A 436 27.64 -24.19 -23.60
N GLN A 437 27.03 -25.23 -23.03
CA GLN A 437 27.09 -26.57 -23.64
C GLN A 437 26.18 -26.67 -24.88
N CYS A 438 25.27 -25.70 -25.06
CA CYS A 438 24.44 -25.57 -26.25
C CYS A 438 25.19 -24.82 -27.36
N LYS A 439 26.03 -25.52 -28.11
CA LYS A 439 26.53 -25.03 -29.40
C LYS A 439 25.38 -25.10 -30.42
N ASN A 440 25.14 -24.01 -31.16
CA ASN A 440 24.10 -23.87 -32.21
C ASN A 440 22.64 -23.74 -31.75
N MET A 441 22.32 -22.84 -30.82
CA MET A 441 20.95 -22.30 -30.73
C MET A 441 20.88 -21.00 -31.54
N SER A 442 20.33 -21.08 -32.75
CA SER A 442 20.14 -19.94 -33.67
C SER A 442 18.79 -19.21 -33.49
N ASN A 443 18.01 -19.55 -32.45
CA ASN A 443 16.67 -18.98 -32.24
C ASN A 443 16.58 -18.29 -30.88
N GLY A 444 16.67 -16.95 -30.85
CA GLY A 444 16.20 -16.06 -29.77
C GLY A 444 16.63 -16.36 -28.32
N PRO A 445 16.26 -15.50 -27.35
CA PRO A 445 16.28 -15.88 -25.94
C PRO A 445 15.22 -16.95 -25.67
N THR A 446 15.57 -18.03 -24.96
CA THR A 446 14.62 -19.08 -24.55
C THR A 446 14.31 -18.95 -23.07
N LEU A 447 13.02 -18.84 -22.73
CA LEU A 447 12.53 -18.83 -21.35
C LEU A 447 11.74 -20.12 -21.06
N ILE A 448 12.09 -20.83 -19.99
CA ILE A 448 11.32 -21.96 -19.48
C ILE A 448 10.58 -21.51 -18.23
N PHE A 449 9.26 -21.45 -18.30
CA PHE A 449 8.39 -21.16 -17.17
C PHE A 449 7.77 -22.45 -16.62
N ILE A 450 8.04 -22.78 -15.37
CA ILE A 450 7.51 -23.99 -14.70
C ILE A 450 6.56 -23.53 -13.59
N SER A 451 5.27 -23.83 -13.75
CA SER A 451 4.26 -23.61 -12.71
C SER A 451 3.92 -24.94 -12.03
N LEU A 452 3.87 -24.94 -10.69
CA LEU A 452 3.50 -26.10 -9.88
C LEU A 452 2.17 -25.86 -9.15
N ASP A 453 1.11 -26.53 -9.58
CA ASP A 453 -0.21 -26.42 -8.96
C ASP A 453 -0.21 -27.03 -7.54
N GLY A 454 -0.86 -26.35 -6.60
CA GLY A 454 -1.00 -26.79 -5.21
C GLY A 454 0.29 -26.75 -4.35
N PHE A 455 1.41 -26.26 -4.89
CA PHE A 455 2.68 -26.25 -4.16
C PHE A 455 2.81 -25.00 -3.27
N ARG A 456 2.57 -25.16 -1.96
CA ARG A 456 2.65 -24.06 -0.98
C ARG A 456 4.10 -23.77 -0.57
N VAL A 457 4.44 -22.49 -0.39
CA VAL A 457 5.82 -22.05 -0.13
C VAL A 457 6.52 -22.75 1.06
N SER A 458 5.79 -23.07 2.13
CA SER A 458 6.38 -23.78 3.29
C SER A 458 6.89 -25.18 2.99
N TYR A 459 6.49 -25.79 1.87
CA TYR A 459 7.05 -27.08 1.48
C TYR A 459 8.54 -26.99 1.17
N LEU A 460 9.05 -25.80 0.80
CA LEU A 460 10.49 -25.54 0.65
C LEU A 460 11.26 -25.69 1.98
N ASN A 461 10.61 -25.42 3.12
CA ASN A 461 11.25 -25.49 4.43
C ASN A 461 11.22 -26.90 5.04
N LYS A 462 10.58 -27.87 4.36
CA LYS A 462 10.52 -29.25 4.84
C LYS A 462 11.77 -30.07 4.50
N HIS A 463 12.73 -29.50 3.78
CA HIS A 463 13.96 -30.17 3.32
C HIS A 463 13.74 -31.45 2.50
N VAL A 464 12.56 -31.61 1.88
CA VAL A 464 12.22 -32.78 1.04
C VAL A 464 12.32 -32.51 -0.47
N THR A 465 12.80 -31.32 -0.87
CA THR A 465 12.90 -30.92 -2.29
C THR A 465 14.32 -30.47 -2.66
N PRO A 466 15.33 -31.37 -2.59
CA PRO A 466 16.75 -31.01 -2.66
C PRO A 466 17.14 -30.28 -3.97
N VAL A 467 16.53 -30.63 -5.10
CA VAL A 467 16.77 -29.94 -6.38
C VAL A 467 16.20 -28.51 -6.38
N ILE A 468 15.01 -28.33 -5.82
CA ILE A 468 14.36 -27.02 -5.70
C ILE A 468 15.12 -26.15 -4.69
N SER A 469 15.61 -26.74 -3.59
CA SER A 469 16.50 -26.05 -2.65
C SER A 469 17.78 -25.57 -3.32
N ARG A 470 18.40 -26.39 -4.18
CA ARG A 470 19.60 -25.97 -4.93
C ARG A 470 19.32 -24.83 -5.90
N LEU A 471 18.18 -24.85 -6.61
CA LEU A 471 17.76 -23.73 -7.47
C LEU A 471 17.54 -22.44 -6.66
N ARG A 472 16.97 -22.56 -5.47
CA ARG A 472 16.77 -21.45 -4.53
C ARG A 472 18.08 -20.85 -4.01
N GLU A 473 19.04 -21.69 -3.66
CA GLU A 473 20.34 -21.28 -3.12
C GLU A 473 21.23 -20.63 -4.19
N CYS A 474 21.21 -21.17 -5.42
CA CYS A 474 22.06 -20.68 -6.51
C CYS A 474 21.43 -19.60 -7.40
N GLY A 475 20.10 -19.49 -7.42
CA GLY A 475 19.37 -18.53 -8.24
C GLY A 475 18.81 -17.35 -7.46
N VAL A 476 17.82 -16.71 -8.07
CA VAL A 476 16.94 -15.74 -7.44
C VAL A 476 15.79 -16.49 -6.77
N HIS A 477 15.43 -16.09 -5.56
CA HIS A 477 14.20 -16.56 -4.93
C HIS A 477 13.52 -15.47 -4.11
N SER A 478 12.22 -15.62 -3.91
CA SER A 478 11.44 -14.75 -3.01
C SER A 478 11.02 -15.53 -1.75
N PRO A 479 10.90 -14.88 -0.56
CA PRO A 479 10.26 -15.49 0.60
C PRO A 479 8.87 -16.02 0.27
N TYR A 480 8.15 -15.32 -0.61
CA TYR A 480 6.94 -15.78 -1.27
C TYR A 480 6.52 -14.86 -2.41
N MET A 481 5.85 -15.41 -3.40
CA MET A 481 5.07 -14.66 -4.39
C MET A 481 3.60 -14.65 -3.97
N LYS A 482 2.93 -13.51 -4.11
CA LYS A 482 1.51 -13.38 -3.80
C LYS A 482 0.67 -13.66 -5.06
N PRO A 483 -0.22 -14.66 -5.02
CA PRO A 483 -1.17 -14.91 -6.10
C PRO A 483 -2.27 -13.86 -6.14
N VAL A 484 -2.83 -13.62 -7.32
CA VAL A 484 -4.11 -12.93 -7.47
C VAL A 484 -5.23 -13.69 -6.77
N PHE A 485 -6.30 -12.97 -6.43
CA PHE A 485 -7.50 -13.59 -5.89
C PHE A 485 -8.50 -13.95 -7.01
N PRO A 486 -9.13 -15.15 -6.94
CA PRO A 486 -8.87 -16.21 -5.98
C PRO A 486 -7.56 -16.95 -6.30
N SER A 487 -6.99 -17.59 -5.29
CA SER A 487 -5.78 -18.43 -5.35
C SER A 487 -5.99 -19.77 -6.09
N LYS A 488 -6.70 -19.73 -7.22
CA LYS A 488 -7.00 -20.85 -8.11
C LYS A 488 -6.01 -20.90 -9.26
N THR A 489 -5.79 -22.11 -9.77
CA THR A 489 -4.85 -22.44 -10.85
C THR A 489 -4.99 -21.51 -12.06
N PHE A 490 -6.15 -21.50 -12.72
CA PHE A 490 -6.32 -20.79 -13.99
C PHE A 490 -6.36 -19.27 -13.86
N PRO A 491 -7.07 -18.68 -12.87
CA PRO A 491 -6.96 -17.25 -12.61
C PRO A 491 -5.50 -16.83 -12.45
N ASN A 492 -4.71 -17.55 -11.66
CA ASN A 492 -3.30 -17.22 -11.45
C ASN A 492 -2.40 -17.48 -12.67
N HIS A 493 -2.58 -18.60 -13.37
CA HIS A 493 -1.80 -18.88 -14.59
C HIS A 493 -2.06 -17.83 -15.66
N PHE A 494 -3.32 -17.43 -15.85
CA PHE A 494 -3.65 -16.44 -16.86
C PHE A 494 -3.18 -15.04 -16.45
N SER A 495 -3.29 -14.68 -15.16
CA SER A 495 -2.67 -13.45 -14.62
C SER A 495 -1.16 -13.41 -14.81
N MET A 496 -0.43 -14.51 -14.56
CA MET A 496 1.01 -14.54 -14.80
C MET A 496 1.35 -14.41 -16.29
N ALA A 497 0.54 -15.02 -17.16
CA ALA A 497 0.76 -15.00 -18.60
C ALA A 497 0.38 -13.68 -19.28
N THR A 498 -0.45 -12.84 -18.65
CA THR A 498 -1.01 -11.60 -19.25
C THR A 498 -0.71 -10.34 -18.45
N GLY A 499 -0.28 -10.48 -17.20
CA GLY A 499 -0.09 -9.37 -16.25
C GLY A 499 -1.40 -8.74 -15.78
N LEU A 500 -2.56 -9.33 -16.08
CA LEU A 500 -3.87 -8.78 -15.75
C LEU A 500 -4.47 -9.41 -14.49
N TYR A 501 -5.30 -8.67 -13.77
CA TYR A 501 -6.13 -9.22 -12.69
C TYR A 501 -7.34 -10.02 -13.22
N PRO A 502 -7.89 -10.95 -12.42
CA PRO A 502 -9.07 -11.72 -12.81
C PRO A 502 -10.31 -10.90 -13.14
N GLU A 503 -10.49 -9.74 -12.51
CA GLU A 503 -11.57 -8.82 -12.89
C GLU A 503 -11.41 -8.29 -14.32
N THR A 504 -10.17 -8.07 -14.78
CA THR A 504 -9.88 -7.53 -16.10
C THR A 504 -9.90 -8.61 -17.18
N HIS A 505 -9.16 -9.72 -16.97
CA HIS A 505 -9.05 -10.77 -17.98
C HIS A 505 -10.23 -11.77 -17.97
N GLY A 506 -11.09 -11.71 -16.94
CA GLY A 506 -12.36 -12.43 -16.89
C GLY A 506 -12.28 -13.94 -16.60
N ILE A 507 -11.12 -14.47 -16.24
CA ILE A 507 -10.94 -15.88 -15.82
C ILE A 507 -10.93 -15.90 -14.29
N ILE A 508 -12.11 -16.06 -13.70
CA ILE A 508 -12.29 -15.84 -12.25
C ILE A 508 -12.26 -17.13 -11.42
N ALA A 509 -12.35 -18.30 -12.08
CA ALA A 509 -12.23 -19.60 -11.44
C ALA A 509 -11.88 -20.69 -12.47
N ASN A 510 -11.41 -21.86 -12.01
CA ASN A 510 -11.20 -23.03 -12.87
C ASN A 510 -12.50 -23.53 -13.53
N ARG A 511 -13.65 -23.23 -12.90
CA ARG A 511 -14.99 -23.44 -13.44
C ARG A 511 -15.82 -22.23 -13.06
N MET A 512 -16.42 -21.59 -14.05
CA MET A 512 -17.21 -20.37 -13.85
C MET A 512 -18.41 -20.38 -14.80
N TYR A 513 -19.43 -19.61 -14.46
CA TYR A 513 -20.65 -19.48 -15.24
C TYR A 513 -20.79 -18.01 -15.68
N ASP A 514 -21.10 -17.80 -16.95
CA ASP A 514 -21.34 -16.48 -17.50
C ASP A 514 -22.86 -16.26 -17.62
N ILE A 515 -23.39 -15.38 -16.77
CA ILE A 515 -24.82 -15.11 -16.67
C ILE A 515 -25.37 -14.49 -17.95
N LYS A 516 -24.56 -13.69 -18.67
CA LYS A 516 -25.00 -13.00 -19.90
C LYS A 516 -25.20 -13.98 -21.05
N HIS A 517 -24.33 -14.98 -21.15
CA HIS A 517 -24.36 -15.97 -22.22
C HIS A 517 -25.09 -17.27 -21.81
N ASN A 518 -25.44 -17.42 -20.53
CA ASN A 518 -26.04 -18.63 -19.97
C ASN A 518 -25.18 -19.90 -20.23
N GLU A 519 -23.86 -19.76 -20.07
CA GLU A 519 -22.91 -20.82 -20.38
C GLU A 519 -21.89 -21.05 -19.26
N SER A 520 -21.35 -22.27 -19.20
CA SER A 520 -20.33 -22.64 -18.23
C SER A 520 -18.96 -22.83 -18.88
N PHE A 521 -17.95 -22.20 -18.31
CA PHE A 521 -16.55 -22.40 -18.66
C PHE A 521 -15.93 -23.54 -17.86
N LYS A 522 -15.07 -24.30 -18.55
CA LYS A 522 -14.08 -25.21 -17.95
C LYS A 522 -12.74 -24.96 -18.63
N THR A 523 -11.67 -25.23 -17.93
CA THR A 523 -10.28 -24.96 -18.35
C THR A 523 -9.87 -25.52 -19.72
N SER A 524 -10.57 -26.53 -20.23
CA SER A 524 -10.33 -27.10 -21.55
C SER A 524 -11.07 -26.36 -22.69
N ASN A 525 -11.77 -25.27 -22.41
CA ASN A 525 -12.56 -24.55 -23.41
C ASN A 525 -11.66 -23.58 -24.18
N ALA A 526 -11.57 -23.76 -25.51
CA ALA A 526 -10.73 -22.96 -26.39
C ALA A 526 -11.48 -21.84 -27.13
N GLU A 527 -12.78 -21.65 -26.85
CA GLU A 527 -13.57 -20.60 -27.52
C GLU A 527 -13.09 -19.20 -27.09
N SER A 528 -12.78 -18.36 -28.09
CA SER A 528 -12.17 -17.04 -27.91
C SER A 528 -12.96 -16.10 -26.99
N LYS A 529 -14.29 -16.23 -26.93
CA LYS A 529 -15.17 -15.41 -26.06
C LYS A 529 -14.85 -15.50 -24.56
N TRP A 530 -14.13 -16.53 -24.13
CA TRP A 530 -13.69 -16.68 -22.75
C TRP A 530 -12.39 -15.96 -22.44
N TRP A 531 -11.57 -15.70 -23.47
CA TRP A 531 -10.17 -15.27 -23.37
C TRP A 531 -10.02 -13.83 -23.88
N ASN A 532 -10.14 -12.86 -22.98
CA ASN A 532 -10.15 -11.43 -23.31
C ASN A 532 -8.78 -10.76 -23.16
N ALA A 533 -7.69 -11.53 -23.22
CA ALA A 533 -6.35 -11.03 -23.01
C ALA A 533 -5.32 -11.80 -23.84
N GLU A 534 -4.26 -11.10 -24.22
CA GLU A 534 -3.17 -11.66 -25.00
C GLU A 534 -2.05 -12.14 -24.06
N PRO A 535 -1.75 -13.45 -24.02
CA PRO A 535 -0.64 -13.96 -23.22
C PRO A 535 0.71 -13.65 -23.87
N VAL A 536 1.77 -13.69 -23.07
CA VAL A 536 3.16 -13.58 -23.51
C VAL A 536 3.44 -14.61 -24.63
N ARG A 537 3.89 -14.15 -25.80
CA ARG A 537 4.10 -15.01 -26.97
C ARG A 537 5.23 -14.52 -27.86
#